data_AF-A0A928S7S7-F1
#
_entry.id   AF-A0A928S7S7-F1
#
_cell.length_a   1.000
_cell.length_b   1.000
_cell.length_c   1.000
_cell.angle_alpha   90.00
_cell.angle_beta   90.00
_cell.angle_gamma   90.00
#
_symmetry.space_group_name_H-M   'P 1'
#
loop_
_entity.id
_entity.type
_entity.pdbx_description
1 polymer ?
#
loop_
_entity_poly.entity_id
_entity_poly.type
_entity_poly.pdbx_seq_one_letter_code
_entity_poly.pdbx_strand_id
1 'polypeptide(L)'
;MDLTKLFEFSTDNVSEYLSIFILTLQNPILRFQPSNQNPDSQSVIISPPSKQKGYDHGPRLSPKLISFVIISIFIGATINGFIPNRKQGPEFQVVVIFIIAFWFVSSGLTHLLCKLFKGKGTLLDTLSISLQLVSVLYVVGSFAALLLGVLITLPQITPFLSALGSPGQQFIIDPINIYFLVHFVLISVYLPIALKHVHGFGWWQLIAIGILSALIARIPQALISKVIYDATGLPTPWGGG
;
A
#
# COMPACT_ATOMS: atom_id res chain seq x y z
N MET A 1 17.27 20.40 22.17
CA MET A 1 17.49 19.12 21.49
C MET A 1 18.72 19.28 20.62
N ASP A 2 19.67 18.35 20.69
CA ASP A 2 20.93 18.42 19.94
C ASP A 2 20.66 18.15 18.45
N LEU A 3 21.02 19.09 17.57
CA LEU A 3 20.80 18.98 16.13
C LEU A 3 21.54 17.77 15.54
N THR A 4 22.69 17.41 16.11
CA THR A 4 23.48 16.25 15.69
C THR A 4 22.70 14.96 15.89
N LYS A 5 22.09 14.80 17.07
CA LYS A 5 21.27 13.62 17.38
C LYS A 5 20.00 13.54 16.53
N LEU A 6 19.39 14.69 16.23
CA LEU A 6 18.24 14.73 15.30
C LEU A 6 18.68 14.28 13.89
N PHE A 7 19.84 14.75 13.44
CA PHE A 7 20.37 14.39 12.12
C PHE A 7 20.69 12.89 12.05
N GLU A 8 21.42 12.35 13.02
CA GLU A 8 21.73 10.91 13.11
C GLU A 8 20.46 10.05 13.15
N PHE A 9 19.50 10.43 14.00
CA PHE A 9 18.21 9.76 14.04
C PHE A 9 17.51 9.80 12.68
N SER A 10 17.53 10.95 12.00
CA SER A 10 16.88 11.10 10.69
C SER A 10 17.58 10.25 9.63
N THR A 11 18.91 10.24 9.58
CA THR A 11 19.68 9.45 8.61
C THR A 11 19.46 7.97 8.81
N ASP A 12 19.42 7.50 10.05
CA ASP A 12 19.22 6.08 10.36
C ASP A 12 17.80 5.62 9.97
N ASN A 13 16.78 6.41 10.31
CA ASN A 13 15.39 6.08 9.96
C ASN A 13 15.14 6.15 8.45
N VAL A 14 15.72 7.14 7.75
CA VAL A 14 15.59 7.24 6.29
C VAL A 14 16.32 6.11 5.59
N SER A 15 17.51 5.74 6.06
CA SER A 15 18.29 4.62 5.53
C SER A 15 17.54 3.28 5.72
N GLU A 16 16.98 3.02 6.92
CA GLU A 16 16.16 1.84 7.17
C GLU A 16 14.91 1.82 6.28
N TYR A 17 14.20 2.96 6.17
CA TYR A 17 13.03 3.10 5.30
C TYR A 17 13.37 2.76 3.84
N LEU A 18 14.40 3.39 3.28
CA LEU A 18 14.81 3.20 1.89
C LEU A 18 15.30 1.78 1.63
N SER A 19 16.05 1.20 2.56
CA SER A 19 16.49 -0.19 2.48
C SER A 19 15.31 -1.14 2.39
N ILE A 20 14.33 -1.02 3.30
CA ILE A 20 13.13 -1.86 3.29
C ILE A 20 12.30 -1.62 2.03
N PHE A 21 12.19 -0.38 1.57
CA PHE A 21 11.49 -0.01 0.35
C PHE A 21 12.09 -0.70 -0.89
N ILE A 22 13.39 -0.52 -1.11
CA ILE A 22 14.12 -1.11 -2.25
C ILE A 22 14.07 -2.63 -2.18
N LEU A 23 14.33 -3.19 -1.00
CA LEU A 23 14.33 -4.63 -0.81
C LEU A 23 12.94 -5.25 -1.02
N THR A 24 11.86 -4.53 -0.72
CA THR A 24 10.48 -4.97 -1.01
C THR A 24 10.21 -4.97 -2.51
N LEU A 25 10.74 -3.99 -3.27
CA LEU A 25 10.62 -3.96 -4.72
C LEU A 25 11.43 -5.06 -5.43
N GLN A 26 12.59 -5.40 -4.88
CA GLN A 26 13.44 -6.47 -5.43
C GLN A 26 12.91 -7.85 -5.09
N ASN A 27 12.48 -8.05 -3.85
CA ASN A 27 11.99 -9.33 -3.36
C ASN A 27 10.95 -9.11 -2.25
N PRO A 28 9.64 -9.19 -2.56
CA PRO A 28 8.59 -8.80 -1.64
C PRO A 28 8.38 -9.84 -0.54
N ILE A 29 9.30 -9.89 0.43
CA ILE A 29 9.27 -10.78 1.59
C ILE A 29 8.87 -9.98 2.83
N LEU A 30 8.21 -10.66 3.78
CA LEU A 30 7.86 -10.12 5.08
C LEU A 30 9.13 -9.73 5.87
N ARG A 31 9.38 -8.43 6.00
CA ARG A 31 10.51 -7.90 6.78
C ARG A 31 10.07 -7.42 8.16
N PHE A 32 8.86 -6.91 8.26
CA PHE A 32 8.24 -6.56 9.54
C PHE A 32 7.52 -7.78 10.13
N GLN A 33 8.27 -8.67 10.78
CA GLN A 33 7.67 -9.79 11.48
C GLN A 33 6.74 -9.29 12.60
N PRO A 34 5.59 -9.95 12.83
CA PRO A 34 4.79 -9.71 14.01
C PRO A 34 5.65 -9.84 15.26
N SER A 35 5.50 -8.91 16.20
CA SER A 35 6.27 -8.96 17.45
C SER A 35 5.71 -10.09 18.30
N ASN A 36 6.34 -11.26 18.23
CA ASN A 36 6.21 -12.29 19.24
C ASN A 36 7.14 -11.85 20.37
N GLN A 37 6.62 -11.11 21.35
CA GLN A 37 7.36 -10.81 22.56
C GLN A 37 7.62 -12.14 23.27
N ASN A 38 8.71 -12.82 22.92
CA ASN A 38 9.27 -13.85 23.78
C ASN A 38 10.19 -13.12 24.75
N PRO A 39 9.74 -12.81 25.99
CA PRO A 39 10.50 -11.97 26.93
C PRO A 39 11.90 -12.53 27.24
N ASP A 40 12.14 -13.81 26.96
CA ASP A 40 13.39 -14.50 27.27
C ASP A 40 14.54 -14.22 26.28
N SER A 41 14.28 -13.58 25.13
CA SER A 41 15.30 -13.44 24.07
C SER A 41 16.11 -12.13 24.10
N GLN A 42 15.88 -11.22 25.06
CA GLN A 42 16.55 -9.90 25.05
C GLN A 42 17.35 -9.49 26.30
N SER A 43 17.53 -10.35 27.31
CA SER A 43 18.52 -10.02 28.35
C SER A 43 19.07 -11.24 29.10
N VAL A 44 20.20 -11.77 28.62
CA VAL A 44 21.23 -12.34 29.50
C VAL A 44 21.88 -11.16 30.23
N ILE A 45 21.14 -10.48 31.11
CA ILE A 45 21.69 -9.55 32.09
C ILE A 45 20.97 -9.86 33.40
N ILE A 46 21.73 -10.50 34.29
CA ILE A 46 21.39 -10.99 35.61
C ILE A 46 20.54 -9.96 36.37
N SER A 47 19.22 -10.16 36.38
CA SER A 47 18.30 -9.42 37.25
C SER A 47 17.60 -10.42 38.16
N PRO A 48 17.44 -10.11 39.46
CA PRO A 48 16.88 -11.04 40.44
C PRO A 48 15.41 -11.38 40.10
N PRO A 49 14.92 -12.55 40.54
CA PRO A 49 13.61 -13.09 40.18
C PRO A 49 12.50 -12.28 40.85
N SER A 50 12.12 -11.16 40.25
CA SER A 50 10.87 -10.49 40.59
C SER A 50 9.74 -11.23 39.86
N LYS A 51 8.71 -11.64 40.60
CA LYS A 51 7.47 -12.24 40.07
C LYS A 51 6.72 -11.21 39.21
N GLN A 52 7.19 -10.95 38.00
CA GLN A 52 6.36 -10.33 36.97
C GLN A 52 5.36 -11.40 36.51
N LYS A 53 4.10 -11.24 36.91
CA LYS A 53 2.97 -11.90 36.23
C LYS A 53 3.03 -11.43 34.78
N GLY A 54 3.68 -12.21 33.93
CA GLY A 54 3.77 -11.97 32.50
C GLY A 54 2.36 -11.94 31.93
N TYR A 55 1.88 -10.75 31.60
CA TYR A 55 0.76 -10.64 30.69
C TYR A 55 1.30 -11.06 29.34
N ASP A 56 0.95 -12.27 28.89
CA ASP A 56 1.16 -12.70 27.51
C ASP A 56 0.35 -11.77 26.62
N HIS A 57 0.99 -10.68 26.21
CA HIS A 57 0.49 -9.84 25.16
C HIS A 57 0.58 -10.67 23.89
N GLY A 58 -0.56 -11.24 23.48
CA GLY A 58 -0.69 -12.00 22.24
C GLY A 58 -0.09 -11.24 21.05
N PRO A 59 0.21 -11.93 19.95
CA PRO A 59 1.01 -11.39 18.85
C PRO A 59 0.45 -10.07 18.33
N ARG A 60 1.33 -9.07 18.14
CA ARG A 60 0.97 -7.70 17.72
C ARG A 60 1.66 -7.33 16.41
N LEU A 61 1.05 -6.40 15.66
CA LEU A 61 1.70 -5.75 14.53
C LEU A 61 2.96 -5.02 14.98
N SER A 62 4.01 -5.08 14.17
CA SER A 62 5.26 -4.37 14.45
C SER A 62 5.03 -2.85 14.44
N PRO A 63 5.41 -2.10 15.49
CA PRO A 63 5.31 -0.64 15.49
C PRO A 63 6.10 0.00 14.33
N LYS A 64 7.22 -0.62 13.93
CA LYS A 64 8.02 -0.16 12.78
C LYS A 64 7.24 -0.21 11.47
N LEU A 65 6.39 -1.24 11.28
CA LEU A 65 5.51 -1.33 10.12
C LEU A 65 4.52 -0.17 10.10
N ILE A 66 3.94 0.19 11.25
CA ILE A 66 2.99 1.30 11.34
C ILE A 66 3.67 2.61 10.95
N SER A 67 4.86 2.88 11.48
CA SER A 67 5.65 4.06 11.08
C SER A 67 5.97 4.05 9.58
N PHE A 68 6.36 2.89 9.03
CA PHE A 68 6.65 2.72 7.60
C PHE A 68 5.42 3.01 6.72
N VAL A 69 4.25 2.50 7.12
CA VAL A 69 2.96 2.73 6.45
C VAL A 69 2.62 4.22 6.46
N ILE A 70 2.69 4.87 7.61
CA ILE A 70 2.37 6.30 7.76
C ILE A 70 3.28 7.15 6.88
N ILE A 71 4.61 6.95 6.96
CA ILE A 71 5.58 7.69 6.15
C ILE A 71 5.29 7.50 4.65
N SER A 72 5.01 6.27 4.22
CA SER A 72 4.71 5.97 2.82
C SER A 72 3.41 6.64 2.35
N ILE A 73 2.39 6.72 3.20
CA ILE A 73 1.14 7.44 2.90
C ILE A 73 1.43 8.93 2.72
N PHE A 74 2.20 9.55 3.62
CA PHE A 74 2.58 10.96 3.50
C PHE A 74 3.34 11.24 2.20
N ILE A 75 4.36 10.43 1.89
CA ILE A 75 5.14 10.55 0.65
C ILE A 75 4.23 10.39 -0.57
N GLY A 76 3.48 9.29 -0.67
CA GLY A 76 2.66 9.02 -1.84
C GLY A 76 1.50 10.00 -2.02
N ALA A 77 0.91 10.51 -0.94
CA ALA A 77 -0.13 11.54 -1.01
C ALA A 77 0.43 12.90 -1.43
N THR A 78 1.64 13.24 -0.97
CA THR A 78 2.37 14.44 -1.39
C THR A 78 2.68 14.38 -2.88
N ILE A 79 3.24 13.27 -3.36
CA ILE A 79 3.51 13.03 -4.79
C ILE A 79 2.21 13.14 -5.62
N ASN A 80 1.11 12.55 -5.15
CA ASN A 80 -0.18 12.65 -5.82
C ASN A 80 -0.72 14.10 -5.87
N GLY A 81 -0.36 14.95 -4.91
CA GLY A 81 -0.72 16.37 -4.91
C GLY A 81 -0.05 17.17 -6.03
N PHE A 82 1.10 16.70 -6.53
CA PHE A 82 1.85 17.35 -7.61
C PHE A 82 1.45 16.89 -9.02
N ILE A 83 0.51 15.95 -9.16
CA ILE A 83 0.07 15.46 -10.47
C ILE A 83 -0.63 16.61 -11.23
N PRO A 84 -0.10 17.02 -12.41
CA PRO A 84 -0.73 18.06 -13.22
C PRO A 84 -2.16 17.71 -13.62
N ASN A 85 -3.04 18.71 -13.71
CA ASN A 85 -4.45 18.57 -14.12
C ASN A 85 -5.29 17.64 -13.24
N ARG A 86 -4.79 17.20 -12.08
CA ARG A 86 -5.57 16.42 -11.12
C ARG A 86 -6.66 17.31 -10.53
N LYS A 87 -7.90 16.83 -10.54
CA LYS A 87 -9.02 17.50 -9.86
C LYS A 87 -8.74 17.58 -8.35
N GLN A 88 -9.16 18.68 -7.72
CA GLN A 88 -9.08 18.80 -6.26
C GLN A 88 -9.84 17.65 -5.61
N GLY A 89 -9.15 16.90 -4.76
CA GLY A 89 -9.73 15.79 -4.01
C GLY A 89 -10.24 16.22 -2.63
N PRO A 90 -10.75 15.26 -1.84
CA PRO A 90 -11.07 15.48 -0.43
C PRO A 90 -9.86 15.99 0.37
N GLU A 91 -10.14 16.50 1.57
CA GLU A 91 -9.10 16.93 2.51
C GLU A 91 -8.09 15.81 2.78
N PHE A 92 -6.82 16.20 2.99
CA PHE A 92 -5.71 15.27 3.16
C PHE A 92 -5.97 14.25 4.28
N GLN A 93 -6.53 14.69 5.42
CA GLN A 93 -6.85 13.85 6.57
C GLN A 93 -7.86 12.76 6.20
N VAL A 94 -8.89 13.13 5.43
CA VAL A 94 -9.92 12.22 4.95
C VAL A 94 -9.26 11.15 4.07
N VAL A 95 -8.42 11.57 3.13
CA VAL A 95 -7.68 10.65 2.25
C VAL A 95 -6.82 9.65 3.06
N VAL A 96 -6.08 10.12 4.06
CA VAL A 96 -5.23 9.26 4.91
C VAL A 96 -6.07 8.21 5.65
N ILE A 97 -7.17 8.62 6.29
CA ILE A 97 -8.05 7.71 7.05
C ILE A 97 -8.63 6.64 6.10
N PHE A 98 -9.11 7.06 4.93
CA PHE A 98 -9.66 6.13 3.94
C PHE A 98 -8.61 5.15 3.42
N ILE A 99 -7.38 5.60 3.13
CA ILE A 99 -6.30 4.73 2.67
C ILE A 99 -5.99 3.67 3.71
N ILE A 100 -5.82 4.06 4.98
CA ILE A 100 -5.54 3.12 6.07
C ILE A 100 -6.68 2.10 6.18
N ALA A 101 -7.92 2.57 6.32
CA ALA A 101 -9.08 1.68 6.44
C ALA A 101 -9.18 0.71 5.26
N PHE A 102 -8.99 1.19 4.04
CA PHE A 102 -9.01 0.38 2.83
C PHE A 102 -7.88 -0.67 2.81
N TRP A 103 -6.66 -0.32 3.21
CA TRP A 103 -5.55 -1.26 3.26
C TRP A 103 -5.76 -2.36 4.29
N PHE A 104 -6.32 -2.04 5.46
CA PHE A 104 -6.67 -3.05 6.46
C PHE A 104 -7.77 -3.99 5.96
N VAL A 105 -8.85 -3.44 5.38
CA VAL A 105 -9.96 -4.24 4.85
C VAL A 105 -9.49 -5.13 3.70
N SER A 106 -8.75 -4.58 2.74
CA SER A 106 -8.23 -5.34 1.58
C SER A 106 -7.24 -6.44 2.01
N SER A 107 -6.40 -6.18 3.02
CA SER A 107 -5.52 -7.20 3.60
C SER A 107 -6.31 -8.32 4.29
N GLY A 108 -7.37 -7.98 5.02
CA GLY A 108 -8.28 -8.95 5.63
C GLY A 108 -8.98 -9.82 4.60
N LEU A 109 -9.54 -9.21 3.55
CA LEU A 109 -10.15 -9.93 2.42
C LEU A 109 -9.13 -10.84 1.71
N THR A 110 -7.91 -10.35 1.52
CA THR A 110 -6.81 -11.15 0.94
C THR A 110 -6.48 -12.34 1.84
N HIS A 111 -6.50 -12.19 3.17
CA HIS A 111 -6.31 -13.31 4.09
C HIS A 111 -7.43 -14.34 3.98
N LEU A 112 -8.68 -13.90 3.94
CA LEU A 112 -9.82 -14.81 3.73
C LEU A 112 -9.66 -15.58 2.42
N LEU A 113 -9.28 -14.89 1.35
CA LEU A 113 -8.99 -15.53 0.06
C LEU A 113 -7.86 -16.56 0.18
N CYS A 114 -6.76 -16.22 0.86
CA CYS A 114 -5.66 -17.14 1.12
C CYS A 114 -6.13 -18.38 1.89
N LYS A 115 -7.04 -18.22 2.87
CA LYS A 115 -7.63 -19.34 3.62
C LYS A 115 -8.53 -20.22 2.76
N LEU A 116 -9.30 -19.65 1.83
CA LEU A 116 -10.06 -20.43 0.85
C LEU A 116 -9.15 -21.32 -0.02
N PHE A 117 -7.95 -20.83 -0.35
CA PHE A 117 -6.91 -21.61 -1.03
C PHE A 117 -6.07 -22.50 -0.10
N LYS A 118 -6.49 -22.69 1.15
CA LYS A 118 -5.79 -23.51 2.17
C LYS A 118 -4.37 -23.01 2.51
N GLY A 119 -4.16 -21.70 2.47
CA GLY A 119 -2.91 -21.05 2.85
C GLY A 119 -2.55 -21.22 4.33
N LYS A 120 -1.26 -21.48 4.58
CA LYS A 120 -0.73 -21.81 5.93
C LYS A 120 -0.43 -20.60 6.81
N GLY A 121 -0.31 -19.41 6.24
CA GLY A 121 0.06 -18.20 6.97
C GLY A 121 -1.00 -17.72 7.96
N THR A 122 -0.57 -16.94 8.94
CA THR A 122 -1.47 -16.31 9.92
C THR A 122 -2.08 -15.01 9.38
N LEU A 123 -3.13 -14.53 10.05
CA LEU A 123 -3.74 -13.24 9.71
C LEU A 123 -2.73 -12.10 9.86
N LEU A 124 -1.94 -12.11 10.93
CA LEU A 124 -0.93 -11.07 11.19
C LEU A 124 0.19 -11.10 10.16
N ASP A 125 0.67 -12.28 9.73
CA ASP A 125 1.67 -12.35 8.67
C ASP A 125 1.13 -11.77 7.37
N THR A 126 -0.12 -12.11 7.03
CA THR A 126 -0.79 -11.64 5.81
C THR A 126 -1.01 -10.12 5.86
N LEU A 127 -1.45 -9.61 7.01
CA LEU A 127 -1.67 -8.19 7.21
C LEU A 127 -0.35 -7.42 7.14
N SER A 128 0.70 -7.92 7.80
CA SER A 128 2.01 -7.27 7.80
C SER A 128 2.63 -7.22 6.40
N ILE A 129 2.62 -8.33 5.65
CA ILE A 129 3.18 -8.34 4.29
C ILE A 129 2.34 -7.48 3.34
N SER A 130 1.02 -7.53 3.47
CA SER A 130 0.12 -6.75 2.62
C SER A 130 0.32 -5.26 2.88
N LEU A 131 0.33 -4.81 4.13
CA LEU A 131 0.56 -3.41 4.50
C LEU A 131 1.95 -2.91 4.06
N GLN A 132 3.01 -3.70 4.28
CA GLN A 132 4.35 -3.37 3.80
C GLN A 132 4.35 -3.19 2.28
N LEU A 133 3.74 -4.14 1.56
CA LEU A 133 3.73 -4.13 0.11
C LEU A 133 2.91 -2.97 -0.46
N VAL A 134 1.65 -2.80 -0.04
CA VAL A 134 0.78 -1.74 -0.57
C VAL A 134 1.34 -0.35 -0.26
N SER A 135 2.08 -0.18 0.85
CA SER A 135 2.79 1.06 1.16
C SER A 135 3.85 1.40 0.12
N VAL A 136 4.66 0.42 -0.27
CA VAL A 136 5.69 0.59 -1.31
C VAL A 136 5.03 0.84 -2.67
N LEU A 137 4.04 0.02 -3.04
CA LEU A 137 3.34 0.14 -4.32
C LEU A 137 2.54 1.46 -4.42
N TYR A 138 2.08 2.01 -3.30
CA TYR A 138 1.43 3.32 -3.24
C TYR A 138 2.38 4.41 -3.70
N VAL A 139 3.58 4.49 -3.10
CA VAL A 139 4.60 5.49 -3.47
C VAL A 139 5.04 5.32 -4.91
N VAL A 140 5.31 4.08 -5.35
CA VAL A 140 5.71 3.80 -6.75
C VAL A 140 4.60 4.17 -7.74
N GLY A 141 3.36 3.80 -7.43
CA GLY A 141 2.19 4.16 -8.25
C GLY A 141 2.00 5.67 -8.34
N SER A 142 2.10 6.38 -7.21
CA SER A 142 2.01 7.85 -7.17
C SER A 142 3.10 8.49 -8.02
N PHE A 143 4.34 8.00 -7.91
CA PHE A 143 5.47 8.51 -8.68
C PHE A 143 5.30 8.26 -10.18
N ALA A 144 4.85 7.07 -10.58
CA ALA A 144 4.56 6.76 -11.97
C ALA A 144 3.44 7.65 -12.55
N ALA A 145 2.39 7.90 -11.77
CA ALA A 145 1.31 8.79 -12.17
C ALA A 145 1.75 10.25 -12.28
N LEU A 146 2.62 10.72 -11.38
CA LEU A 146 3.24 12.04 -11.48
C LEU A 146 4.07 12.16 -12.76
N LEU A 147 4.97 11.21 -13.00
CA LEU A 147 5.84 11.22 -14.18
C LEU A 147 5.02 11.24 -15.47
N LEU A 148 4.03 10.36 -15.58
CA LEU A 148 3.16 10.29 -16.76
C LEU A 148 2.24 11.52 -16.86
N GLY A 149 1.74 12.06 -15.75
CA GLY A 149 0.97 13.29 -15.73
C GLY A 149 1.78 14.49 -16.26
N VAL A 150 3.06 14.58 -15.90
CA VAL A 150 3.99 15.58 -16.47
C VAL A 150 4.18 15.35 -17.97
N LEU A 151 4.43 14.10 -18.39
CA LEU A 151 4.62 13.77 -19.80
C LEU A 151 3.37 14.08 -20.66
N ILE A 152 2.17 13.93 -20.11
CA ILE A 152 0.90 14.24 -20.81
C ILE A 152 0.79 15.73 -21.14
N THR A 153 1.45 16.61 -20.38
CA THR A 153 1.46 18.05 -20.68
C THR A 153 2.33 18.40 -21.89
N LEU A 154 3.18 17.47 -22.34
CA LEU A 154 3.99 17.65 -23.54
C LEU A 154 3.12 17.42 -24.80
N PRO A 155 3.08 18.39 -25.74
CA PRO A 155 2.22 18.33 -26.93
C PRO A 155 2.53 17.15 -27.86
N GLN A 156 3.70 16.53 -27.74
CA GLN A 156 4.10 15.34 -28.50
C GLN A 156 3.43 14.05 -27.98
N ILE A 157 3.05 14.02 -26.70
CA ILE A 157 2.51 12.81 -26.04
C ILE A 157 0.98 12.74 -26.18
N THR A 158 0.29 13.88 -26.17
CA THR A 158 -1.18 13.94 -26.25
C THR A 158 -1.76 13.24 -27.50
N PRO A 159 -1.20 13.40 -28.72
CA PRO A 159 -1.69 12.71 -29.91
C PRO A 159 -1.53 11.19 -29.81
N PHE A 160 -0.41 10.71 -29.25
CA PHE A 160 -0.16 9.29 -29.05
C PHE A 160 -1.19 8.66 -28.11
N LEU A 161 -1.48 9.33 -26.98
CA LEU A 161 -2.50 8.85 -26.05
C LEU A 161 -3.90 8.93 -26.66
N SER A 162 -4.22 9.99 -27.40
CA SER A 162 -5.51 10.12 -28.08
C SER A 162 -5.76 8.99 -29.08
N ALA A 163 -4.71 8.47 -29.73
CA ALA A 163 -4.80 7.32 -30.64
C ALA A 163 -5.18 6.00 -29.94
N LEU A 164 -5.05 5.91 -28.61
CA LEU A 164 -5.53 4.77 -27.81
C LEU A 164 -7.06 4.78 -27.61
N GLY A 165 -7.77 5.77 -28.14
CA GLY A 165 -9.22 5.88 -28.03
C GLY A 165 -9.69 6.29 -26.63
N SER A 166 -10.82 5.72 -26.19
CA SER A 166 -11.45 6.08 -24.91
C SER A 166 -10.52 5.98 -23.69
N PRO A 167 -9.72 4.92 -23.49
CA PRO A 167 -8.77 4.84 -22.37
C PRO A 167 -7.73 5.97 -22.37
N GLY A 168 -7.22 6.32 -23.56
CA GLY A 168 -6.24 7.38 -23.71
C GLY A 168 -6.81 8.76 -23.36
N GLN A 169 -8.03 9.05 -23.80
CA GLN A 169 -8.75 10.27 -23.42
C GLN A 169 -8.98 10.33 -21.90
N GLN A 170 -9.31 9.22 -21.25
CA GLN A 170 -9.46 9.15 -19.80
C GLN A 170 -8.15 9.46 -19.04
N PHE A 171 -6.99 9.08 -19.59
CA PHE A 171 -5.69 9.45 -18.99
C PHE A 171 -5.36 10.93 -19.18
N ILE A 172 -5.76 11.53 -20.30
CA ILE A 172 -5.56 12.96 -20.56
C ILE A 172 -6.45 13.81 -19.65
N ILE A 173 -7.75 13.44 -19.55
CA ILE A 173 -8.76 14.17 -18.77
C ILE A 173 -8.49 14.03 -17.27
N ASP A 174 -8.12 12.84 -16.81
CA ASP A 174 -7.85 12.57 -15.40
C ASP A 174 -6.61 11.66 -15.24
N PRO A 175 -5.40 12.26 -15.13
CA PRO A 175 -4.15 11.51 -15.02
C PRO A 175 -4.09 10.57 -13.81
N ILE A 176 -4.97 10.73 -12.81
CA ILE A 176 -5.06 9.80 -11.68
C ILE A 176 -5.44 8.37 -12.11
N ASN A 177 -6.10 8.21 -13.27
CA ASN A 177 -6.42 6.90 -13.82
C ASN A 177 -5.17 6.05 -14.09
N ILE A 178 -4.03 6.71 -14.34
CA ILE A 178 -2.73 6.06 -14.52
C ILE A 178 -2.25 5.45 -13.21
N TYR A 179 -2.41 6.15 -12.08
CA TYR A 179 -2.11 5.61 -10.76
C TYR A 179 -2.85 4.28 -10.55
N PHE A 180 -4.15 4.24 -10.83
CA PHE A 180 -4.95 3.03 -10.66
C PHE A 180 -4.53 1.90 -11.60
N LEU A 181 -4.19 2.21 -12.85
CA LEU A 181 -3.69 1.23 -13.81
C LEU A 181 -2.35 0.63 -13.36
N VAL A 182 -1.39 1.48 -13.01
CA VAL A 182 -0.07 1.05 -12.54
C VAL A 182 -0.22 0.22 -11.27
N HIS A 183 -1.01 0.69 -10.30
CA HIS A 183 -1.23 -0.02 -9.05
C HIS A 183 -1.91 -1.38 -9.26
N PHE A 184 -2.86 -1.47 -10.20
CA PHE A 184 -3.49 -2.73 -10.59
C PHE A 184 -2.47 -3.74 -11.15
N VAL A 185 -1.59 -3.30 -12.05
CA VAL A 185 -0.53 -4.16 -12.61
C VAL A 185 0.44 -4.59 -11.50
N LEU A 186 0.91 -3.64 -10.69
CA LEU A 186 1.87 -3.92 -9.62
C LEU A 186 1.28 -4.89 -8.59
N ILE A 187 0.05 -4.68 -8.11
CA ILE A 187 -0.54 -5.57 -7.09
C ILE A 187 -0.80 -6.97 -7.64
N SER A 188 -1.21 -7.09 -8.91
CA SER A 188 -1.46 -8.38 -9.57
C SER A 188 -0.20 -9.24 -9.67
N VAL A 189 0.99 -8.60 -9.69
CA VAL A 189 2.29 -9.28 -9.77
C VAL A 189 2.90 -9.45 -8.38
N TYR A 190 3.04 -8.37 -7.63
CA TYR A 190 3.81 -8.37 -6.39
C TYR A 190 3.10 -9.06 -5.22
N LEU A 191 1.78 -8.90 -5.09
CA LEU A 191 1.03 -9.49 -3.97
C LEU A 191 1.08 -11.02 -3.98
N PRO A 192 0.82 -11.73 -5.08
CA PRO A 192 0.94 -13.19 -5.07
C PRO A 192 2.38 -13.64 -4.80
N ILE A 193 3.40 -12.98 -5.36
CA ILE A 193 4.81 -13.30 -5.07
C ILE A 193 5.09 -13.17 -3.57
N ALA A 194 4.57 -12.12 -2.93
CA ALA A 194 4.74 -11.91 -1.51
C ALA A 194 4.04 -12.99 -0.67
N LEU A 195 2.80 -13.30 -1.01
CA LEU A 195 1.99 -14.29 -0.32
C LEU A 195 2.52 -15.72 -0.52
N LYS A 196 3.22 -16.00 -1.61
CA LYS A 196 3.89 -17.30 -1.83
C LYS A 196 4.78 -17.69 -0.65
N HIS A 197 5.57 -16.74 -0.14
CA HIS A 197 6.51 -16.97 0.95
C HIS A 197 5.82 -17.19 2.30
N VAL A 198 4.68 -16.54 2.50
CA VAL A 198 3.92 -16.60 3.77
C VAL A 198 3.00 -17.83 3.82
N HIS A 199 2.36 -18.18 2.70
CA HIS A 199 1.32 -19.21 2.66
C HIS A 199 1.74 -20.51 1.97
N GLY A 200 2.87 -20.53 1.25
CA GLY A 200 3.39 -21.73 0.58
C GLY A 200 2.58 -22.16 -0.65
N PHE A 201 2.03 -21.20 -1.40
CA PHE A 201 1.17 -21.48 -2.55
C PHE A 201 1.91 -22.04 -3.77
N GLY A 202 1.22 -22.88 -4.53
CA GLY A 202 1.62 -23.31 -5.87
C GLY A 202 1.27 -22.28 -6.95
N TRP A 203 1.87 -22.39 -8.14
CA TRP A 203 1.79 -21.38 -9.20
C TRP A 203 0.36 -21.00 -9.65
N TRP A 204 -0.56 -21.97 -9.76
CA TRP A 204 -1.95 -21.68 -10.17
C TRP A 204 -2.72 -20.86 -9.12
N GLN A 205 -2.47 -21.14 -7.83
CA GLN A 205 -3.07 -20.38 -6.73
C GLN A 205 -2.55 -18.93 -6.74
N LEU A 206 -1.28 -18.73 -7.08
CA LEU A 206 -0.69 -17.39 -7.22
C LEU A 206 -1.39 -16.57 -8.31
N ILE A 207 -1.65 -17.17 -9.47
CA ILE A 207 -2.36 -16.50 -10.56
C ILE A 207 -3.79 -16.14 -10.13
N ALA A 208 -4.51 -17.10 -9.52
CA ALA A 208 -5.87 -16.87 -9.05
C ALA A 208 -5.94 -15.76 -7.99
N ILE A 209 -5.03 -15.77 -7.00
CA ILE A 209 -4.94 -14.74 -5.97
C ILE A 209 -4.60 -13.38 -6.56
N GLY A 210 -3.64 -13.32 -7.51
CA GLY A 210 -3.28 -12.08 -8.19
C GLY A 210 -4.47 -11.42 -8.87
N ILE A 211 -5.22 -12.19 -9.67
CA ILE A 211 -6.41 -11.70 -10.38
C ILE A 211 -7.50 -11.28 -9.39
N LEU A 212 -7.84 -12.15 -8.43
CA LEU A 212 -8.94 -11.89 -7.49
C LEU A 212 -8.64 -10.73 -6.55
N SER A 213 -7.43 -10.61 -6.02
CA SER A 213 -7.04 -9.47 -5.19
C SER A 213 -7.07 -8.15 -5.97
N ALA A 214 -6.65 -8.17 -7.24
CA ALA A 214 -6.72 -6.99 -8.09
C ALA A 214 -8.16 -6.57 -8.40
N LEU A 215 -9.09 -7.53 -8.56
CA LEU A 215 -10.53 -7.25 -8.69
C LEU A 215 -11.13 -6.73 -7.38
N ILE A 216 -10.78 -7.32 -6.24
CA ILE A 216 -11.23 -6.86 -4.91
C ILE A 216 -10.81 -5.41 -4.66
N ALA A 217 -9.58 -5.04 -5.06
CA ALA A 217 -9.09 -3.67 -4.92
C ALA A 217 -9.92 -2.64 -5.70
N ARG A 218 -10.66 -3.05 -6.75
CA ARG A 218 -11.55 -2.16 -7.52
C ARG A 218 -12.87 -1.87 -6.81
N ILE A 219 -13.36 -2.77 -5.94
CA ILE A 219 -14.67 -2.60 -5.30
C ILE A 219 -14.71 -1.32 -4.46
N PRO A 220 -13.72 -1.04 -3.59
CA PRO A 220 -13.77 0.19 -2.79
C PRO A 220 -13.54 1.45 -3.61
N GLN A 221 -12.81 1.38 -4.73
CA GLN A 221 -12.71 2.51 -5.66
C GLN A 221 -14.10 2.90 -6.20
N ALA A 222 -14.90 1.90 -6.61
CA ALA A 222 -16.26 2.13 -7.09
C ALA A 222 -17.17 2.66 -5.97
N LEU A 223 -17.05 2.12 -4.76
CA LEU A 223 -17.83 2.57 -3.60
C LEU A 223 -17.46 4.00 -3.18
N ILE A 224 -16.17 4.34 -3.09
CA ILE A 224 -15.71 5.69 -2.74
C ILE A 224 -16.18 6.68 -3.78
N SER A 225 -16.03 6.35 -5.07
CA SER A 225 -16.54 7.19 -6.15
C SER A 225 -18.02 7.46 -5.93
N LYS A 226 -18.82 6.40 -5.75
CA LYS A 226 -20.27 6.53 -5.50
C LYS A 226 -20.59 7.38 -4.26
N VAL A 227 -19.97 7.11 -3.11
CA VAL A 227 -20.21 7.85 -1.86
C VAL A 227 -19.85 9.32 -2.01
N ILE A 228 -18.74 9.65 -2.67
CA ILE A 228 -18.36 11.04 -2.94
C ILE A 228 -19.37 11.72 -3.85
N TYR A 229 -19.83 11.05 -4.92
CA TYR A 229 -20.86 11.61 -5.80
C TYR A 229 -22.18 11.84 -5.05
N ASP A 230 -22.64 10.85 -4.30
CA ASP A 230 -23.88 10.94 -3.53
C ASP A 230 -23.81 12.05 -2.46
N ALA A 231 -22.64 12.25 -1.83
CA ALA A 231 -22.45 13.28 -0.81
C ALA A 231 -22.27 14.70 -1.38
N THR A 232 -21.72 14.83 -2.59
CA THR A 232 -21.44 16.14 -3.20
C THR A 232 -22.51 16.62 -4.17
N GLY A 233 -23.45 15.75 -4.56
CA GLY A 233 -24.45 16.06 -5.59
C GLY A 233 -23.85 16.28 -6.99
N LEU A 234 -22.57 15.93 -7.19
CA LEU A 234 -21.91 16.07 -8.48
C LEU A 234 -22.39 14.97 -9.44
N PRO A 235 -22.61 15.28 -10.73
CA PRO A 235 -22.97 14.28 -11.73
C PRO A 235 -21.88 13.22 -11.83
N THR A 236 -22.26 11.95 -11.81
CA THR A 236 -21.32 10.84 -11.96
C THR A 236 -20.67 10.89 -13.35
N PRO A 237 -19.34 10.77 -13.50
CA PRO A 237 -18.66 10.83 -14.80
C PRO A 237 -18.99 9.65 -15.73
N TRP A 238 -19.70 8.65 -15.22
CA TRP A 238 -20.18 7.49 -15.97
C TRP A 238 -21.69 7.57 -16.28
N GLY A 239 -22.36 8.62 -15.82
CA GLY A 239 -23.75 8.92 -16.16
C GLY A 239 -23.80 9.57 -17.53
N GLY A 240 -23.88 8.76 -18.58
CA GLY A 240 -24.21 9.25 -19.91
C GLY A 240 -25.63 9.83 -19.89
N GLY A 241 -25.70 11.16 -19.99
CA GLY A 241 -26.83 11.87 -20.58
C GLY A 241 -26.54 12.13 -22.04
#